data_AF-A0A5D0US27-F1
#
_entry.id   AF-A0A5D0US27-F1
#
_cell.length_a   1.000
_cell.length_b   1.000
_cell.length_c   1.000
_cell.angle_alpha   90.00
_cell.angle_beta   90.00
_cell.angle_gamma   90.00
#
_symmetry.space_group_name_H-M   'P 1'
#
loop_
_entity.id
_entity.type
_entity.pdbx_description
1 polymer ?
#
loop_
_entity_poly.entity_id
_entity_poly.type
_entity_poly.pdbx_seq_one_letter_code
_entity_poly.pdbx_strand_id
1 'polypeptide(L)' 'MSFDCLATTAASLEVHGTPGSSVVPDPNAFVGDPLVRTDSDSECRRLSVSAGYEKAGRGYSLADLVGTRPGG' A
#
# COMPACT_ATOMS: atom_id res chain seq x y z
N MET A 1 14.82 6.74 0.14
CA MET A 1 13.83 7.81 -0.12
C MET A 1 12.60 7.47 0.73
N SER A 2 12.05 8.40 1.50
CA SER A 2 10.92 8.15 2.41
C SER A 2 9.68 8.91 1.97
N PHE A 3 8.49 8.32 2.12
CA PHE A 3 7.20 8.93 1.80
C PHE A 3 6.53 9.60 3.01
N ASP A 4 7.12 9.50 4.20
CA ASP A 4 6.59 10.08 5.46
C ASP A 4 7.08 11.51 5.74
N CYS A 5 7.95 12.05 4.88
CA CYS A 5 8.50 13.40 5.01
C CYS A 5 7.56 14.49 4.42
N LEU A 6 7.73 15.71 4.90
CA LEU A 6 7.00 16.89 4.42
C LEU A 6 7.26 17.14 2.92
N ALA A 7 6.19 17.35 2.15
CA ALA A 7 6.23 17.65 0.71
C ALA A 7 6.97 16.63 -0.16
N THR A 8 7.00 15.35 0.26
CA THR A 8 7.57 14.28 -0.56
C THR A 8 6.76 14.04 -1.84
N THR A 9 7.46 13.70 -2.91
CA THR A 9 6.93 13.37 -4.24
C THR A 9 7.26 11.92 -4.61
N ALA A 10 7.35 11.05 -3.59
CA ALA A 10 7.66 9.64 -3.77
C ALA A 10 6.73 9.00 -4.82
N ALA A 11 7.31 8.29 -5.78
CA ALA A 11 6.57 7.57 -6.81
C ALA A 11 5.84 6.35 -6.22
N SER A 12 4.99 5.73 -7.05
CA SER A 12 4.45 4.39 -6.78
C SER A 12 5.57 3.41 -6.40
N LEU A 13 5.26 2.50 -5.47
CA LEU A 13 6.22 1.51 -5.00
C LEU A 13 5.98 0.19 -5.73
N GLU A 14 7.03 -0.37 -6.31
CA GLU A 14 7.00 -1.73 -6.83
C GLU A 14 7.59 -2.69 -5.81
N VAL A 15 6.82 -3.72 -5.46
CA VAL A 15 7.20 -4.75 -4.50
C VAL A 15 7.27 -6.07 -5.25
N HIS A 16 8.46 -6.65 -5.30
CA HIS A 16 8.70 -7.93 -5.95
C HIS A 16 8.83 -9.03 -4.90
N GLY A 17 7.93 -10.01 -4.95
CA GLY A 17 8.00 -11.24 -4.18
C GLY A 17 8.30 -12.43 -5.09
N THR A 18 8.58 -13.59 -4.48
CA THR A 18 8.81 -14.83 -5.23
C THR A 18 7.65 -15.22 -6.16
N PRO A 19 6.36 -15.14 -5.77
CA PRO A 19 5.26 -15.58 -6.64
C PRO A 19 4.77 -14.50 -7.62
N GLY A 20 5.36 -13.31 -7.61
CA GLY A 20 4.88 -12.19 -8.41
C GLY A 20 5.23 -10.83 -7.85
N SER A 21 4.71 -9.80 -8.51
CA SER A 21 4.98 -8.40 -8.19
C SER A 21 3.69 -7.63 -7.95
N SER A 22 3.77 -6.60 -7.13
CA SER A 22 2.68 -5.65 -6.92
C SER A 22 3.14 -4.22 -7.08
N VAL A 23 2.25 -3.38 -7.61
CA VAL A 23 2.41 -1.93 -7.62
C VAL A 23 1.49 -1.36 -6.55
N VAL A 24 2.10 -0.68 -5.59
CA VAL A 24 1.40 0.13 -4.59
C VAL A 24 1.28 1.55 -5.15
N PRO A 25 0.06 2.11 -5.25
CA PRO A 25 -0.19 3.42 -5.84
C PRO A 25 0.42 4.55 -5.01
N ASP A 26 0.33 5.79 -5.51
CA ASP A 26 0.97 6.98 -4.94
C ASP A 26 0.78 7.07 -3.41
N PRO A 27 1.88 6.90 -2.63
CA PRO A 27 1.79 6.88 -1.17
C PRO A 27 1.53 8.26 -0.57
N ASN A 28 1.56 9.34 -1.36
CA ASN A 28 1.31 10.69 -0.87
C ASN A 28 -0.17 11.02 -0.78
N ALA A 29 -0.94 10.49 -1.74
CA ALA A 29 -2.36 10.74 -1.86
C ALA A 29 -3.21 9.63 -1.25
N PHE A 30 -2.63 8.46 -0.94
CA PHE A 30 -3.33 7.30 -0.35
C PHE A 30 -4.58 6.90 -1.16
N VAL A 31 -4.53 7.11 -2.48
CA VAL A 31 -5.61 6.80 -3.42
C VAL A 31 -5.07 5.98 -4.57
N GLY A 32 -5.96 5.20 -5.20
CA GLY A 32 -5.64 4.34 -6.33
C GLY A 32 -5.74 2.86 -5.99
N ASP A 33 -5.88 2.05 -7.03
CA ASP A 33 -6.02 0.60 -6.89
C ASP A 33 -4.65 -0.08 -6.94
N PRO A 34 -4.29 -0.91 -5.94
CA PRO A 34 -3.11 -1.76 -6.04
C PRO A 34 -3.22 -2.70 -7.23
N LEU A 35 -2.11 -2.87 -7.94
CA LEU A 35 -1.98 -3.83 -9.04
C LEU A 35 -1.16 -5.03 -8.59
N VAL A 36 -1.53 -6.20 -9.05
CA VAL A 36 -0.75 -7.43 -8.88
C VAL A 36 -0.54 -8.11 -10.21
N ARG A 37 0.61 -8.76 -10.36
CA ARG A 37 0.88 -9.70 -11.43
C ARG A 37 1.64 -10.88 -10.86
N THR A 38 1.07 -12.06 -11.00
CA THR A 38 1.71 -13.34 -10.64
C THR A 38 2.34 -13.98 -11.87
N ASP A 39 3.11 -15.04 -11.68
CA ASP A 39 3.71 -15.80 -12.79
C ASP A 39 2.66 -16.44 -13.71
N SER A 40 1.45 -16.67 -13.20
CA SER A 40 0.30 -17.15 -13.98
C SER A 40 -0.44 -16.04 -14.75
N ASP A 41 -0.14 -14.77 -14.48
CA ASP A 41 -0.86 -13.64 -15.08
C ASP A 41 -0.13 -13.10 -16.33
N SER A 42 -0.86 -13.02 -17.45
CA SER A 42 -0.37 -12.38 -18.67
C SER A 42 -0.29 -10.86 -18.56
N GLU A 43 -1.11 -10.26 -17.69
CA GLU A 43 -1.20 -8.82 -17.48
C GLU A 43 -1.41 -8.48 -15.99
N CYS A 44 -1.08 -7.24 -15.61
CA CYS A 44 -1.40 -6.76 -14.26
C CYS A 44 -2.91 -6.63 -14.09
N ARG A 45 -3.41 -7.03 -12.92
CA ARG A 45 -4.81 -6.86 -12.54
C ARG A 45 -4.94 -6.07 -11.24
N ARG A 46 -6.07 -5.39 -11.08
CA ARG A 46 -6.40 -4.69 -9.84
C ARG A 46 -6.74 -5.69 -8.74
N LEU A 47 -6.35 -5.35 -7.52
CA LEU A 47 -6.82 -6.02 -6.32
C LEU A 47 -8.07 -5.32 -5.79
N SER A 48 -9.08 -6.10 -5.44
CA SER A 48 -10.24 -5.59 -4.70
C SER A 48 -9.80 -5.23 -3.28
N VAL A 49 -10.34 -4.12 -2.76
CA VAL A 49 -10.16 -3.75 -1.36
C VAL A 49 -10.72 -4.87 -0.47
N SER A 50 -9.88 -5.39 0.42
CA SER A 50 -10.24 -6.48 1.35
C SER A 50 -10.13 -6.07 2.82
N ALA A 51 -9.47 -4.95 3.12
CA ALA A 51 -9.23 -4.44 4.47
C ALA A 51 -8.78 -2.97 4.43
N GLY A 52 -8.63 -2.37 5.61
CA GLY A 52 -8.15 -1.00 5.81
C GLY A 52 -9.27 -0.04 6.26
N TYR A 53 -8.92 1.23 6.38
CA TYR A 53 -9.86 2.29 6.76
C TYR A 53 -10.38 3.02 5.52
N GLU A 54 -11.69 3.23 5.46
CA GLU A 54 -12.27 4.10 4.43
C GLU A 54 -11.71 5.52 4.56
N LYS A 55 -11.26 6.08 3.43
CA LYS A 55 -10.68 7.43 3.36
C LYS A 55 -9.47 7.61 4.28
N ALA A 56 -8.70 6.54 4.48
CA ALA A 56 -7.43 6.59 5.19
C ALA A 56 -6.50 7.65 4.59
N GLY A 57 -5.68 8.25 5.44
CA GLY A 57 -4.64 9.19 5.06
C GLY A 57 -3.46 9.10 6.03
N ARG A 58 -2.59 10.11 6.00
CA ARG A 58 -1.43 10.16 6.91
C ARG A 58 -1.86 10.07 8.37
N GLY A 59 -1.14 9.26 9.15
CA GLY A 59 -1.35 9.13 10.60
C GLY A 59 -2.45 8.14 11.01
N TYR A 60 -3.18 7.53 10.07
CA TYR A 60 -4.24 6.56 10.42
C TYR A 60 -3.69 5.29 11.11
N SER A 61 -2.44 4.92 10.84
CA SER A 61 -1.75 3.80 11.50
C SER A 61 -1.61 3.98 13.01
N LEU A 62 -1.72 5.21 13.54
CA LEU A 62 -1.75 5.45 14.98
C LEU A 62 -3.03 4.91 15.63
N ALA A 63 -4.16 4.90 14.89
CA ALA A 63 -5.39 4.30 15.37
C ALA A 63 -5.25 2.77 15.52
N ASP A 64 -4.59 2.12 14.55
CA ASP A 64 -4.23 0.70 14.65
C ASP A 64 -3.31 0.43 15.83
N LEU A 65 -2.30 1.28 16.06
CA LEU A 65 -1.34 1.11 17.15
C LEU A 65 -2.01 1.15 18.52
N VAL A 66 -2.97 2.06 18.73
CA VAL A 66 -3.74 2.15 19.99
C VAL A 66 -4.58 0.89 20.23
N GLY A 67 -5.08 0.25 19.17
CA GLY A 67 -5.83 -1.00 19.25
C GLY A 67 -4.96 -2.26 19.34
N THR A 68 -3.67 -2.16 19.02
CA THR A 68 -2.75 -3.30 18.96
C THR A 68 -2.31 -3.74 20.36
N ARG A 69 -2.42 -5.04 20.64
CA ARG A 69 -1.96 -5.62 21.92
C ARG A 69 -0.43 -5.51 22.02
N PRO A 70 0.15 -5.24 23.22
CA PRO A 70 1.60 -5.22 23.38
C PRO A 70 2.24 -6.56 22.95
N GLY A 71 3.24 -6.48 22.05
CA GLY A 71 4.01 -7.63 21.57
C GLY A 71 3.51 -8.31 20.28
N GLY A 72 2.61 -7.66 19.53
CA GLY A 72 2.22 -8.07 18.17
C GLY A 72 3.20 -7.63 17.09
#